data_AF-F4W6U8-F1
#
_entry.id   AF-F4W6U8-F1
#
_cell.length_a   1.000
_cell.length_b   1.000
_cell.length_c   1.000
_cell.angle_alpha   90.00
_cell.angle_beta   90.00
_cell.angle_gamma   90.00
#
_symmetry.space_group_name_H-M   'P 1'
#
loop_
_entity.id
_entity.type
_entity.pdbx_description
1 polymer ?
#
loop_
_entity_poly.entity_id
_entity_poly.type
_entity_poly.pdbx_seq_one_letter_code
_entity_poly.pdbx_strand_id
1 'polypeptide(L)'
;MPNAWPPLDFMLLGTAMSQTWLNVSFVASNSMVGNRTMIHDKKPYEKCNNDINFSASVPGGIYTDLYKNNIIENNLLGRNDINNRWVGNQSVTYIKNFRVSDNFLKARKIVLVFHGIDTFANVSLNNHILGETSNMFLRYIFDVTDFIKKEQNVLKVTFRSAVKVAEDLYNEQKNHYVIPPICVPKEYNGECHVNHIRKMQASFSWDWGPAFPSIGIWRDVELIPVNDILINDIATDIRKENNTWHILVTIFFETTKSKDEEFIGISCHVASILHIAQNKVVSNTSEVVLDASEKYINVKISLIVPADAVENWWPNGYGKQHLYYLTTTVTTANDVLFKRIRIGFRTVQLVEKSLKKGLSFYFRINDIPIFAKGSNFIPASIFPELGAKEDTVRDLLLSAKETHMNMLRVWGGGIYESKLFYDLADEYGIMIWQDFMFACAMYPTSHSFLKNVKEEILQNVIRLKNHPSIVLWAGNNENEAALYGNWYGTGSAHVYREDYVKLYVNLLKTEVKKLDLTRPFVVSSPGNGAYEKTYNYTGANPYLNLYGDEIVGTSLSILGQDFAPNMDFNLGHRFTR
;
A
#
# COMPACT_ATOMS: atom_id res chain seq x y z
N MET A 1 -26.12 -29.72 36.22
CA MET A 1 -27.08 -28.68 36.63
C MET A 1 -26.28 -27.50 37.18
N PRO A 2 -26.58 -26.26 36.80
CA PRO A 2 -25.77 -25.09 37.13
C PRO A 2 -26.25 -24.39 38.41
N ASN A 3 -25.35 -23.73 39.13
CA ASN A 3 -25.73 -22.75 40.15
C ASN A 3 -25.73 -21.34 39.53
N ALA A 4 -26.82 -20.63 39.78
CA ALA A 4 -27.17 -19.38 39.11
C ALA A 4 -26.34 -18.18 39.59
N TRP A 5 -26.17 -17.23 38.68
CA TRP A 5 -25.79 -15.84 39.01
C TRP A 5 -27.06 -15.07 39.41
N PRO A 6 -27.00 -14.16 40.40
CA PRO A 6 -28.12 -13.27 40.71
C PRO A 6 -28.27 -12.17 39.64
N PRO A 7 -29.49 -11.68 39.39
CA PRO A 7 -29.74 -10.59 38.44
C PRO A 7 -29.30 -9.24 39.01
N LEU A 8 -28.86 -8.33 38.14
CA LEU A 8 -28.58 -6.94 38.46
C LEU A 8 -29.42 -6.05 37.54
N ASP A 9 -30.49 -5.50 38.10
CA ASP A 9 -31.41 -4.60 37.41
C ASP A 9 -30.72 -3.29 37.03
N PHE A 10 -30.75 -2.94 35.74
CA PHE A 10 -30.35 -1.61 35.27
C PHE A 10 -31.56 -0.67 35.28
N MET A 11 -31.66 0.16 36.32
CA MET A 11 -32.63 1.27 36.35
C MET A 11 -32.26 2.38 35.35
N LEU A 12 -33.24 2.78 34.54
CA LEU A 12 -33.19 3.90 33.61
C LEU A 12 -33.31 5.26 34.31
N LEU A 13 -32.20 5.96 34.49
CA LEU A 13 -32.10 7.43 34.63
C LEU A 13 -30.73 7.84 34.04
N GLY A 14 -30.57 8.89 33.24
CA GLY A 14 -31.54 9.91 32.86
C GLY A 14 -30.89 11.28 32.65
N THR A 15 -29.77 11.36 31.91
CA THR A 15 -29.09 12.64 31.60
C THR A 15 -28.72 12.72 30.12
N ALA A 16 -29.21 13.76 29.45
CA ALA A 16 -29.02 13.95 28.02
C ALA A 16 -27.63 14.51 27.71
N MET A 17 -26.88 13.83 26.84
CA MET A 17 -25.87 14.46 25.99
C MET A 17 -26.07 14.00 24.55
N SER A 18 -26.30 14.98 23.68
CA SER A 18 -26.43 14.78 22.24
C SER A 18 -25.11 14.24 21.67
N GLN A 19 -25.13 13.02 21.12
CA GLN A 19 -24.07 12.51 20.26
C GLN A 19 -24.64 12.28 18.86
N THR A 20 -24.34 13.20 17.95
CA THR A 20 -24.56 13.03 16.51
C THR A 20 -23.47 12.14 15.94
N TRP A 21 -23.73 10.84 15.90
CA TRP A 21 -22.88 9.84 15.25
C TRP A 21 -23.08 9.87 13.73
N LEU A 22 -22.13 10.47 12.98
CA LEU A 22 -22.10 10.43 11.51
C LEU A 22 -20.68 10.29 10.96
N ASN A 23 -20.01 9.17 11.27
CA ASN A 23 -19.11 8.59 10.29
C ASN A 23 -19.98 7.91 9.23
N VAL A 24 -20.30 8.60 8.14
CA VAL A 24 -20.92 7.98 6.96
C VAL A 24 -19.85 7.25 6.17
N SER A 25 -19.33 6.17 6.75
CA SER A 25 -18.73 5.10 5.96
C SER A 25 -19.85 4.53 5.10
N PHE A 26 -19.76 4.67 3.78
CA PHE A 26 -20.65 3.96 2.86
C PHE A 26 -20.30 2.47 2.88
N VAL A 27 -20.79 1.77 3.91
CA VAL A 27 -21.06 0.34 3.80
C VAL A 27 -22.16 0.21 2.75
N ALA A 28 -21.76 0.02 1.50
CA ALA A 28 -22.65 -0.40 0.45
C ALA A 28 -23.24 -1.75 0.89
N SER A 29 -24.48 -1.72 1.36
CA SER A 29 -25.17 -2.89 1.88
C SER A 29 -25.10 -4.05 0.89
N ASN A 30 -24.70 -5.23 1.37
CA ASN A 30 -24.69 -6.49 0.62
C ASN A 30 -26.13 -6.92 0.25
N SER A 31 -26.77 -6.24 -0.69
CA SER A 31 -27.99 -6.68 -1.36
C SER A 31 -28.35 -5.87 -2.61
N MET A 32 -28.26 -6.55 -3.76
CA MET A 32 -29.11 -6.43 -4.96
C MET A 32 -29.01 -5.20 -5.90
N VAL A 33 -28.72 -5.54 -7.16
CA VAL A 33 -29.09 -4.88 -8.44
C VAL A 33 -28.62 -3.44 -8.66
N GLY A 34 -27.57 -3.27 -9.48
CA GLY A 34 -27.27 -1.95 -10.08
C GLY A 34 -25.87 -1.73 -10.64
N ASN A 35 -24.90 -2.57 -10.30
CA ASN A 35 -23.55 -2.53 -10.89
C ASN A 35 -23.59 -3.20 -12.27
N ARG A 36 -23.33 -2.45 -13.34
CA ARG A 36 -23.17 -3.00 -14.70
C ARG A 36 -21.75 -2.75 -15.16
N THR A 37 -21.09 -3.79 -15.64
CA THR A 37 -19.79 -3.65 -16.32
C THR A 37 -19.94 -4.05 -17.78
N MET A 38 -19.34 -3.26 -18.68
CA MET A 38 -19.34 -3.46 -20.13
C MET A 38 -17.91 -3.74 -20.60
N ILE A 39 -17.71 -4.78 -21.41
CA ILE A 39 -16.42 -5.06 -22.10
C ILE A 39 -16.50 -4.54 -23.53
N HIS A 40 -15.45 -3.85 -23.98
CA HIS A 40 -15.33 -3.31 -25.35
C HIS A 40 -14.08 -3.87 -26.07
N ASP A 41 -14.28 -4.42 -27.26
CA ASP A 41 -13.29 -5.17 -28.05
C ASP A 41 -12.36 -4.27 -28.93
N LYS A 42 -12.41 -2.95 -28.77
CA LYS A 42 -11.45 -2.00 -29.36
C LYS A 42 -11.48 -0.63 -28.66
N LYS A 43 -10.71 0.34 -29.19
CA LYS A 43 -10.59 1.71 -28.65
C LYS A 43 -11.98 2.33 -28.37
N PRO A 44 -12.14 3.15 -27.31
CA PRO A 44 -13.44 3.60 -26.81
C PRO A 44 -14.06 4.72 -27.67
N TYR A 45 -14.37 4.43 -28.94
CA TYR A 45 -15.15 5.28 -29.83
C TYR A 45 -16.11 4.41 -30.67
N GLU A 46 -17.39 4.78 -30.63
CA GLU A 46 -18.52 4.36 -31.46
C GLU A 46 -18.74 2.85 -31.74
N LYS A 47 -19.79 2.29 -31.11
CA LYS A 47 -20.47 1.02 -31.46
C LYS A 47 -19.56 -0.20 -31.72
N CYS A 48 -19.14 -0.87 -30.64
CA CYS A 48 -18.73 -2.27 -30.72
C CYS A 48 -19.98 -3.18 -30.78
N ASN A 49 -19.96 -4.20 -31.66
CA ASN A 49 -21.13 -5.08 -31.88
C ASN A 49 -21.28 -6.21 -30.82
N ASN A 50 -20.34 -6.36 -29.89
CA ASN A 50 -20.23 -7.52 -28.97
C ASN A 50 -20.05 -7.10 -27.48
N ASP A 51 -20.72 -6.04 -27.02
CA ASP A 51 -20.59 -5.59 -25.62
C ASP A 51 -21.16 -6.62 -24.62
N ILE A 52 -20.29 -7.26 -23.83
CA ILE A 52 -20.69 -8.19 -22.76
C ILE A 52 -21.08 -7.41 -21.51
N ASN A 53 -22.29 -7.62 -21.02
CA ASN A 53 -22.85 -6.97 -19.82
C ASN A 53 -22.99 -7.96 -18.66
N PHE A 54 -22.40 -7.68 -17.51
CA PHE A 54 -22.45 -8.55 -16.32
C PHE A 54 -22.38 -7.76 -15.01
N SER A 55 -22.61 -8.47 -13.90
CA SER A 55 -22.56 -7.89 -12.55
C SER A 55 -21.13 -7.86 -12.01
N ALA A 56 -20.74 -6.75 -11.37
CA ALA A 56 -19.37 -6.56 -10.89
C ALA A 56 -19.30 -6.12 -9.42
N SER A 57 -18.22 -6.50 -8.76
CA SER A 57 -17.92 -6.25 -7.35
C SER A 57 -17.03 -5.01 -7.20
N VAL A 58 -17.12 -4.31 -6.07
CA VAL A 58 -16.15 -3.29 -5.65
C VAL A 58 -15.99 -3.43 -4.13
N PRO A 59 -14.77 -3.69 -3.60
CA PRO A 59 -13.54 -4.02 -4.32
C PRO A 59 -13.69 -5.23 -5.26
N GLY A 60 -13.05 -5.18 -6.43
CA GLY A 60 -13.25 -6.19 -7.49
C GLY A 60 -12.29 -6.07 -8.68
N GLY A 61 -12.23 -7.15 -9.46
CA GLY A 61 -11.37 -7.29 -10.63
C GLY A 61 -12.04 -8.12 -11.73
N ILE A 62 -11.71 -7.80 -12.98
CA ILE A 62 -12.38 -8.34 -14.18
C ILE A 62 -12.41 -9.87 -14.24
N TYR A 63 -11.31 -10.52 -13.86
CA TYR A 63 -11.19 -11.98 -13.89
C TYR A 63 -12.07 -12.67 -12.84
N THR A 64 -12.22 -12.09 -11.65
CA THR A 64 -13.05 -12.69 -10.60
C THR A 64 -14.52 -12.43 -10.86
N ASP A 65 -14.89 -11.28 -11.41
CA ASP A 65 -16.28 -10.98 -11.76
C ASP A 65 -16.76 -11.77 -12.99
N LEU A 66 -15.95 -11.91 -14.05
CA LEU A 66 -16.30 -12.78 -15.19
C LEU A 66 -16.51 -14.24 -14.78
N TYR A 67 -15.68 -14.76 -13.86
CA TYR A 67 -15.83 -16.10 -13.29
C TYR A 67 -17.12 -16.22 -12.45
N LYS A 68 -17.42 -15.27 -11.55
CA LYS A 68 -18.67 -15.25 -10.77
C LYS A 68 -19.94 -15.25 -11.63
N ASN A 69 -19.88 -14.66 -12.83
CA ASN A 69 -20.99 -14.62 -13.77
C ASN A 69 -20.99 -15.81 -14.76
N ASN A 70 -20.10 -16.80 -14.59
CA ASN A 70 -19.93 -17.98 -15.45
C ASN A 70 -19.62 -17.66 -16.93
N ILE A 71 -18.92 -16.54 -17.20
CA ILE A 71 -18.55 -16.12 -18.56
C ILE A 71 -17.19 -16.71 -18.98
N ILE A 72 -16.31 -16.97 -18.00
CA ILE A 72 -15.04 -17.66 -18.19
C ILE A 72 -14.94 -18.82 -17.20
N GLU A 73 -14.15 -19.83 -17.56
CA GLU A 73 -13.84 -20.95 -16.68
C GLU A 73 -13.04 -20.51 -15.44
N ASN A 74 -12.90 -21.40 -14.46
CA ASN A 74 -12.08 -21.17 -13.27
C ASN A 74 -10.64 -20.79 -13.68
N ASN A 75 -10.25 -19.55 -13.35
CA ASN A 75 -8.99 -18.96 -13.78
C ASN A 75 -7.76 -19.79 -13.39
N LEU A 76 -7.73 -20.37 -12.18
CA LEU A 76 -6.55 -21.07 -11.66
C LEU A 76 -6.54 -22.58 -11.98
N LEU A 77 -7.44 -23.05 -12.86
CA LEU A 77 -7.55 -24.45 -13.24
C LEU A 77 -6.84 -24.72 -14.58
N GLY A 78 -5.99 -25.74 -14.63
CA GLY A 78 -5.39 -26.22 -15.88
C GLY A 78 -4.50 -25.17 -16.57
N ARG A 79 -4.90 -24.71 -17.76
CA ARG A 79 -4.20 -23.68 -18.55
C ARG A 79 -5.06 -22.42 -18.74
N ASN A 80 -5.92 -22.12 -17.78
CA ASN A 80 -6.86 -21.00 -17.89
C ASN A 80 -6.22 -19.62 -17.66
N ASP A 81 -4.96 -19.56 -17.23
CA ASP A 81 -4.10 -18.41 -17.39
C ASP A 81 -3.93 -18.03 -18.87
N ILE A 82 -3.74 -19.01 -19.75
CA ILE A 82 -3.61 -18.84 -21.20
C ILE A 82 -5.00 -18.72 -21.85
N ASN A 83 -5.96 -19.58 -21.49
CA ASN A 83 -7.28 -19.54 -22.12
C ASN A 83 -8.05 -18.25 -21.79
N ASN A 84 -7.88 -17.69 -20.58
CA ASN A 84 -8.50 -16.42 -20.18
C ASN A 84 -7.58 -15.20 -20.42
N ARG A 85 -6.37 -15.37 -21.00
CA ARG A 85 -5.39 -14.30 -21.30
C ARG A 85 -6.01 -13.11 -22.04
N TRP A 86 -6.98 -13.37 -22.93
CA TRP A 86 -7.68 -12.35 -23.73
C TRP A 86 -8.35 -11.24 -22.90
N VAL A 87 -8.73 -11.52 -21.66
CA VAL A 87 -9.43 -10.59 -20.74
C VAL A 87 -8.55 -9.37 -20.41
N GLY A 88 -7.26 -9.58 -20.09
CA GLY A 88 -6.31 -8.51 -19.79
C GLY A 88 -6.01 -7.59 -20.98
N ASN A 89 -6.40 -8.01 -22.19
CA ASN A 89 -6.29 -7.24 -23.44
C ASN A 89 -7.53 -6.39 -23.76
N GLN A 90 -8.58 -6.43 -22.95
CA GLN A 90 -9.83 -5.70 -23.18
C GLN A 90 -9.85 -4.28 -22.63
N SER A 91 -10.78 -3.46 -23.11
CA SER A 91 -11.23 -2.25 -22.42
C SER A 91 -12.48 -2.57 -21.60
N VAL A 92 -12.61 -2.00 -20.39
CA VAL A 92 -13.67 -2.37 -19.44
C VAL A 92 -14.29 -1.12 -18.82
N THR A 93 -15.61 -0.94 -18.89
CA THR A 93 -16.31 0.17 -18.23
C THR A 93 -17.14 -0.34 -17.05
N TYR A 94 -16.75 0.03 -15.83
CA TYR A 94 -17.58 -0.15 -14.63
C TYR A 94 -18.59 1.01 -14.54
N ILE A 95 -19.87 0.71 -14.30
CA ILE A 95 -20.94 1.70 -14.17
C ILE A 95 -21.68 1.52 -12.84
N LYS A 96 -21.76 2.59 -12.05
CA LYS A 96 -22.57 2.66 -10.83
C LYS A 96 -23.63 3.76 -10.94
N ASN A 97 -24.89 3.35 -10.75
CA ASN A 97 -25.98 4.28 -10.49
C ASN A 97 -26.14 4.45 -8.97
N PHE A 98 -26.27 5.69 -8.48
CA PHE A 98 -26.50 6.00 -7.07
C PHE A 98 -27.29 7.31 -6.89
N ARG A 99 -27.75 7.59 -5.67
CA ARG A 99 -28.46 8.82 -5.29
C ARG A 99 -27.85 9.37 -4.01
N VAL A 100 -27.99 10.68 -3.76
CA VAL A 100 -27.54 11.32 -2.50
C VAL A 100 -28.68 12.12 -1.86
N SER A 101 -28.58 12.40 -0.56
CA SER A 101 -29.60 13.16 0.16
C SER A 101 -29.43 14.67 -0.01
N ASP A 102 -30.50 15.45 0.23
CA ASP A 102 -30.43 16.92 0.23
C ASP A 102 -29.38 17.47 1.20
N ASN A 103 -29.21 16.82 2.36
CA ASN A 103 -28.20 17.23 3.35
C ASN A 103 -26.77 17.01 2.85
N PHE A 104 -26.55 16.04 1.97
CA PHE A 104 -25.25 15.77 1.38
C PHE A 104 -24.79 16.91 0.46
N LEU A 105 -25.73 17.51 -0.27
CA LEU A 105 -25.50 18.63 -1.18
C LEU A 105 -25.38 20.00 -0.50
N LYS A 106 -25.50 20.07 0.84
CA LYS A 106 -25.26 21.29 1.62
C LYS A 106 -23.77 21.51 1.95
N ALA A 107 -22.94 20.48 1.73
CA ALA A 107 -21.51 20.59 1.93
C ALA A 107 -20.89 21.55 0.90
N ARG A 108 -19.88 22.33 1.30
CA ARG A 108 -19.24 23.31 0.40
C ARG A 108 -18.48 22.64 -0.75
N LYS A 109 -17.92 21.46 -0.49
CA LYS A 109 -17.21 20.62 -1.45
C LYS A 109 -17.61 19.17 -1.25
N ILE A 110 -17.67 18.39 -2.32
CA ILE A 110 -17.91 16.95 -2.28
C ILE A 110 -16.79 16.29 -3.07
N VAL A 111 -16.08 15.36 -2.43
CA VAL A 111 -14.99 14.62 -3.08
C VAL A 111 -15.31 13.14 -3.25
N LEU A 112 -14.95 12.61 -4.41
CA LEU A 112 -14.98 11.18 -4.72
C LEU A 112 -13.56 10.62 -4.56
N VAL A 113 -13.40 9.68 -3.63
CA VAL A 113 -12.12 9.06 -3.27
C VAL A 113 -12.09 7.62 -3.74
N PHE A 114 -11.07 7.24 -4.50
CA PHE A 114 -10.76 5.85 -4.81
C PHE A 114 -9.47 5.47 -4.08
N HIS A 115 -9.51 4.44 -3.22
CA HIS A 115 -8.34 3.98 -2.47
C HIS A 115 -7.38 3.10 -3.29
N GLY A 116 -7.75 2.76 -4.52
CA GLY A 116 -6.94 2.02 -5.49
C GLY A 116 -7.70 1.67 -6.75
N ILE A 117 -7.17 2.07 -7.90
CA ILE A 117 -7.68 1.74 -9.25
C ILE A 117 -6.57 1.01 -10.00
N ASP A 118 -6.86 -0.17 -10.54
CA ASP A 118 -5.91 -1.02 -11.26
C ASP A 118 -6.24 -1.05 -12.77
N THR A 119 -5.54 -0.30 -13.65
CA THR A 119 -4.55 0.75 -13.37
C THR A 119 -4.86 2.01 -14.19
N PHE A 120 -5.07 1.85 -15.51
CA PHE A 120 -5.30 2.96 -16.43
C PHE A 120 -6.79 3.13 -16.72
N ALA A 121 -7.42 4.14 -16.10
CA ALA A 121 -8.84 4.43 -16.30
C ALA A 121 -9.10 5.92 -16.50
N ASN A 122 -10.17 6.21 -17.24
CA ASN A 122 -10.83 7.52 -17.25
C ASN A 122 -12.06 7.47 -16.32
N VAL A 123 -12.13 8.40 -15.37
CA VAL A 123 -13.22 8.49 -14.39
C VAL A 123 -14.16 9.61 -14.80
N SER A 124 -15.46 9.35 -14.87
CA SER A 124 -16.47 10.36 -15.17
C SER A 124 -17.73 10.23 -14.31
N LEU A 125 -18.32 11.36 -13.94
CA LEU A 125 -19.59 11.45 -13.22
C LEU A 125 -20.59 12.24 -14.05
N ASN A 126 -21.79 11.70 -14.26
CA ASN A 126 -22.87 12.37 -15.01
C ASN A 126 -22.45 12.86 -16.41
N ASN A 127 -21.55 12.12 -17.05
CA ASN A 127 -20.88 12.41 -18.33
C ASN A 127 -19.83 13.55 -18.30
N HIS A 128 -19.47 14.07 -17.14
CA HIS A 128 -18.31 14.96 -16.95
C HIS A 128 -17.07 14.14 -16.59
N ILE A 129 -15.97 14.32 -17.32
CA ILE A 129 -14.68 13.67 -17.03
C ILE A 129 -14.06 14.34 -15.80
N LEU A 130 -13.74 13.53 -14.78
CA LEU A 130 -13.09 13.98 -13.54
C LEU A 130 -11.56 13.90 -13.64
N GLY A 131 -11.06 12.91 -14.39
CA GLY A 131 -9.62 12.74 -14.64
C GLY A 131 -9.23 11.31 -15.00
N GLU A 132 -7.93 11.06 -15.03
CA GLU A 132 -7.34 9.78 -15.43
C GLU A 132 -6.42 9.19 -14.35
N THR A 133 -6.34 7.86 -14.31
CA THR A 133 -5.46 7.09 -13.43
C THR A 133 -4.35 6.40 -14.20
N SER A 134 -3.23 6.12 -13.53
CA SER A 134 -2.02 5.54 -14.14
C SER A 134 -1.12 4.77 -13.19
N ASN A 135 -1.52 4.61 -11.92
CA ASN A 135 -0.74 3.89 -10.91
C ASN A 135 -1.69 3.16 -9.94
N MET A 136 -1.52 1.84 -9.86
CA MET A 136 -2.29 0.93 -9.00
C MET A 136 -2.19 1.28 -7.51
N PHE A 137 -1.07 1.86 -7.10
CA PHE A 137 -0.65 2.07 -5.72
C PHE A 137 -1.01 3.45 -5.15
N LEU A 138 -1.79 4.25 -5.89
CA LEU A 138 -2.26 5.57 -5.48
C LEU A 138 -3.73 5.57 -5.03
N ARG A 139 -4.00 6.44 -4.05
CA ARG A 139 -5.33 6.98 -3.77
C ARG A 139 -5.57 8.16 -4.71
N TYR A 140 -6.74 8.18 -5.35
CA TYR A 140 -7.20 9.26 -6.22
C TYR A 140 -8.35 10.01 -5.56
N ILE A 141 -8.32 11.35 -5.60
CA ILE A 141 -9.34 12.23 -5.03
C ILE A 141 -9.79 13.19 -6.14
N PHE A 142 -11.09 13.17 -6.44
CA PHE A 142 -11.71 14.04 -7.44
C PHE A 142 -12.73 14.96 -6.77
N ASP A 143 -12.72 16.24 -7.10
CA ASP A 143 -13.82 17.14 -6.77
C ASP A 143 -15.01 16.81 -7.70
N VAL A 144 -16.20 16.63 -7.12
CA VAL A 144 -17.43 16.32 -7.85
C VAL A 144 -18.57 17.29 -7.53
N THR A 145 -18.28 18.39 -6.82
CA THR A 145 -19.27 19.34 -6.28
C THR A 145 -20.22 19.85 -7.34
N ASP A 146 -19.71 20.31 -8.49
CA ASP A 146 -20.50 20.88 -9.59
C ASP A 146 -21.23 19.83 -10.44
N PHE A 147 -20.83 18.56 -10.34
CA PHE A 147 -21.31 17.49 -11.21
C PHE A 147 -22.31 16.55 -10.54
N ILE A 148 -22.30 16.48 -9.21
CA ILE A 148 -23.19 15.60 -8.43
C ILE A 148 -24.59 16.20 -8.28
N LYS A 149 -25.60 15.32 -8.33
CA LYS A 149 -27.02 15.69 -8.36
C LYS A 149 -27.78 14.97 -7.24
N LYS A 150 -28.87 15.56 -6.75
CA LYS A 150 -29.75 14.92 -5.75
C LYS A 150 -30.30 13.58 -6.23
N GLU A 151 -30.69 13.54 -7.50
CA GLU A 151 -31.36 12.42 -8.12
C GLU A 151 -30.37 11.31 -8.52
N GLN A 152 -30.58 10.68 -9.67
CA GLN A 152 -29.74 9.62 -10.15
C GLN A 152 -28.42 10.17 -10.70
N ASN A 153 -27.33 9.74 -10.07
CA ASN A 153 -25.96 9.94 -10.54
C ASN A 153 -25.47 8.69 -11.25
N VAL A 154 -24.64 8.88 -12.28
CA VAL A 154 -23.99 7.82 -13.03
C VAL A 154 -22.48 8.03 -12.97
N LEU A 155 -21.81 7.24 -12.14
CA LEU A 155 -20.36 7.11 -12.11
C LEU A 155 -19.93 6.06 -13.14
N LYS A 156 -18.97 6.40 -13.99
CA LYS A 156 -18.33 5.48 -14.94
C LYS A 156 -16.82 5.49 -14.74
N VAL A 157 -16.21 4.31 -14.72
CA VAL A 157 -14.75 4.13 -14.70
C VAL A 157 -14.39 3.25 -15.90
N THR A 158 -13.85 3.85 -16.94
CA THR A 158 -13.51 3.18 -18.21
C THR A 158 -12.01 2.91 -18.26
N PHE A 159 -11.66 1.64 -18.11
CA PHE A 159 -10.31 1.12 -18.12
C PHE A 159 -9.82 0.82 -19.54
N ARG A 160 -8.50 1.02 -19.74
CA ARG A 160 -7.74 0.50 -20.87
C ARG A 160 -6.94 -0.73 -20.41
N SER A 161 -6.69 -1.66 -21.34
CA SER A 161 -5.78 -2.79 -21.10
C SER A 161 -4.40 -2.32 -20.62
N ALA A 162 -3.94 -2.87 -19.49
CA ALA A 162 -2.61 -2.61 -18.97
C ALA A 162 -1.50 -3.12 -19.91
N VAL A 163 -1.73 -4.24 -20.61
CA VAL A 163 -0.79 -4.83 -21.57
C VAL A 163 -0.54 -3.87 -22.73
N LYS A 164 -1.63 -3.35 -23.35
CA LYS A 164 -1.53 -2.39 -24.48
C LYS A 164 -0.87 -1.08 -24.06
N VAL A 165 -1.18 -0.56 -22.86
CA VAL A 165 -0.54 0.67 -22.36
C VAL A 165 0.95 0.46 -22.07
N ALA A 166 1.35 -0.72 -21.55
CA ALA A 166 2.75 -1.06 -21.35
C ALA A 166 3.52 -1.17 -22.69
N GLU A 167 2.91 -1.79 -23.70
CA GLU A 167 3.43 -1.85 -25.07
C GLU A 167 3.56 -0.45 -25.72
N ASP A 168 2.55 0.41 -25.61
CA ASP A 168 2.58 1.78 -26.12
C ASP A 168 3.74 2.59 -25.49
N LEU A 169 3.90 2.52 -24.16
CA LEU A 169 4.97 3.21 -23.42
C LEU A 169 6.36 2.65 -23.71
N TYR A 170 6.48 1.35 -23.95
CA TYR A 170 7.73 0.75 -24.46
C TYR A 170 8.04 1.23 -25.87
N ASN A 171 7.03 1.29 -26.74
CA ASN A 171 7.17 1.75 -28.13
C ASN A 171 7.56 3.23 -28.24
N GLU A 172 7.16 4.07 -27.29
CA GLU A 172 7.66 5.44 -27.14
C GLU A 172 9.12 5.45 -26.65
N GLN A 173 9.40 4.80 -25.52
CA GLN A 173 10.71 4.81 -24.86
C GLN A 173 11.84 4.22 -25.71
N LYS A 174 11.59 3.13 -26.46
CA LYS A 174 12.62 2.44 -27.25
C LYS A 174 13.24 3.30 -28.36
N ASN A 175 12.60 4.41 -28.73
CA ASN A 175 13.16 5.39 -29.68
C ASN A 175 14.34 6.17 -29.08
N HIS A 176 14.49 6.18 -27.75
CA HIS A 176 15.67 6.67 -27.05
C HIS A 176 16.64 5.52 -26.75
N TYR A 177 16.18 4.51 -26.02
CA TYR A 177 16.89 3.27 -25.72
C TYR A 177 15.92 2.23 -25.15
N VAL A 178 16.23 0.95 -25.36
CA VAL A 178 15.47 -0.18 -24.79
C VAL A 178 15.64 -0.23 -23.27
N ILE A 179 14.56 -0.45 -22.53
CA ILE A 179 14.62 -0.69 -21.08
C ILE A 179 14.28 -2.17 -20.82
N PRO A 180 15.25 -2.99 -20.40
CA PRO A 180 15.03 -4.43 -20.21
C PRO A 180 14.50 -4.81 -18.80
N PRO A 181 13.96 -6.03 -18.63
CA PRO A 181 13.69 -7.02 -19.67
C PRO A 181 12.51 -6.60 -20.56
N ILE A 182 12.56 -6.97 -21.83
CA ILE A 182 11.48 -6.67 -22.81
C ILE A 182 10.23 -7.48 -22.44
N CYS A 183 10.41 -8.77 -22.17
CA CYS A 183 9.37 -9.71 -21.73
C CYS A 183 9.96 -10.61 -20.63
N VAL A 184 9.07 -11.26 -19.88
CA VAL A 184 9.42 -12.40 -19.02
C VAL A 184 9.99 -13.58 -19.84
N PRO A 185 10.73 -14.52 -19.22
CA PRO A 185 11.06 -15.81 -19.81
C PRO A 185 9.84 -16.54 -20.41
N LYS A 186 10.05 -17.26 -21.52
CA LYS A 186 8.96 -17.90 -22.28
C LYS A 186 8.24 -18.97 -21.45
N GLU A 187 8.98 -19.60 -20.56
CA GLU A 187 8.57 -20.66 -19.65
C GLU A 187 7.45 -20.18 -18.71
N TYR A 188 7.38 -18.87 -18.40
CA TYR A 188 6.39 -18.30 -17.48
C TYR A 188 5.03 -18.01 -18.18
N ASN A 189 4.95 -18.14 -19.51
CA ASN A 189 3.74 -17.89 -20.32
C ASN A 189 3.06 -16.52 -20.06
N GLY A 190 3.86 -15.50 -19.75
CA GLY A 190 3.40 -14.18 -19.35
C GLY A 190 3.37 -13.12 -20.44
N GLU A 191 3.37 -11.87 -20.00
CA GLU A 191 3.20 -10.66 -20.81
C GLU A 191 4.45 -9.76 -20.76
N CYS A 192 4.56 -8.79 -21.65
CA CYS A 192 5.75 -7.95 -21.83
C CYS A 192 5.64 -6.55 -21.17
N HIS A 193 6.78 -5.86 -20.99
CA HIS A 193 6.86 -4.44 -20.67
C HIS A 193 6.29 -3.95 -19.31
N VAL A 194 6.05 -4.84 -18.34
CA VAL A 194 5.44 -4.46 -17.03
C VAL A 194 6.23 -3.40 -16.24
N ASN A 195 7.53 -3.28 -16.51
CA ASN A 195 8.43 -2.27 -15.97
C ASN A 195 8.13 -0.83 -16.46
N HIS A 196 7.37 -0.65 -17.55
CA HIS A 196 6.93 0.67 -18.01
C HIS A 196 5.72 1.22 -17.23
N ILE A 197 5.05 0.40 -16.41
CA ILE A 197 3.81 0.76 -15.73
C ILE A 197 3.89 0.57 -14.21
N ARG A 198 3.10 1.36 -13.46
CA ARG A 198 3.02 1.26 -12.00
C ARG A 198 1.84 0.38 -11.59
N LYS A 199 2.08 -0.92 -11.61
CA LYS A 199 1.16 -2.03 -11.29
C LYS A 199 1.95 -3.15 -10.60
N MET A 200 1.27 -4.07 -9.91
CA MET A 200 1.86 -5.32 -9.43
C MET A 200 2.67 -6.01 -10.54
N GLN A 201 3.99 -6.12 -10.37
CA GLN A 201 4.89 -6.57 -11.44
C GLN A 201 4.63 -8.04 -11.79
N ALA A 202 4.44 -8.90 -10.78
CA ALA A 202 4.10 -10.31 -10.96
C ALA A 202 2.73 -10.57 -11.62
N SER A 203 1.88 -9.56 -11.81
CA SER A 203 0.62 -9.73 -12.55
C SER A 203 0.82 -10.04 -14.04
N PHE A 204 2.02 -9.80 -14.58
CA PHE A 204 2.45 -10.16 -15.94
C PHE A 204 3.22 -11.50 -15.94
N SER A 205 2.99 -12.33 -14.92
CA SER A 205 3.69 -13.57 -14.52
C SER A 205 4.97 -13.35 -13.72
N TRP A 206 5.38 -14.44 -13.06
CA TRP A 206 6.68 -14.63 -12.41
C TRP A 206 7.03 -16.13 -12.46
N ASP A 207 8.23 -16.55 -12.00
CA ASP A 207 8.61 -17.98 -11.97
C ASP A 207 7.63 -18.86 -11.16
N TRP A 208 6.99 -18.32 -10.12
CA TRP A 208 5.92 -18.96 -9.33
C TRP A 208 4.50 -18.48 -9.66
N GLY A 209 4.32 -17.48 -10.53
CA GLY A 209 3.07 -16.74 -10.68
C GLY A 209 2.50 -16.77 -12.10
N PRO A 210 1.24 -17.19 -12.33
CA PRO A 210 0.63 -17.07 -13.66
C PRO A 210 0.39 -15.60 -14.00
N ALA A 211 0.52 -15.21 -15.26
CA ALA A 211 0.06 -13.89 -15.66
C ALA A 211 -1.47 -13.82 -15.55
N PHE A 212 -1.96 -12.78 -14.88
CA PHE A 212 -3.34 -12.31 -14.91
C PHE A 212 -3.28 -10.78 -14.83
N PRO A 213 -3.17 -10.07 -15.97
CA PRO A 213 -3.13 -8.60 -16.01
C PRO A 213 -4.48 -8.01 -15.58
N SER A 214 -4.75 -8.01 -14.27
CA SER A 214 -6.05 -7.64 -13.73
C SER A 214 -6.41 -6.18 -14.03
N ILE A 215 -7.71 -5.93 -14.13
CA ILE A 215 -8.31 -4.62 -14.40
C ILE A 215 -9.49 -4.47 -13.44
N GLY A 216 -9.51 -3.42 -12.62
CA GLY A 216 -10.63 -3.20 -11.70
C GLY A 216 -10.42 -2.12 -10.66
N ILE A 217 -11.44 -1.94 -9.84
CA ILE A 217 -11.43 -1.04 -8.69
C ILE A 217 -11.09 -1.92 -7.49
N TRP A 218 -9.79 -2.11 -7.26
CA TRP A 218 -9.25 -3.15 -6.37
C TRP A 218 -9.29 -2.81 -4.87
N ARG A 219 -9.74 -1.59 -4.53
CA ARG A 219 -9.93 -1.08 -3.16
C ARG A 219 -11.21 -0.23 -3.08
N ASP A 220 -11.56 0.19 -1.87
CA ASP A 220 -12.80 0.90 -1.59
C ASP A 220 -12.94 2.25 -2.33
N VAL A 221 -14.20 2.67 -2.48
CA VAL A 221 -14.58 3.96 -3.07
C VAL A 221 -15.49 4.68 -2.10
N GLU A 222 -15.15 5.92 -1.77
CA GLU A 222 -15.88 6.76 -0.82
C GLU A 222 -16.33 8.06 -1.48
N LEU A 223 -17.47 8.58 -1.04
CA LEU A 223 -17.95 9.90 -1.41
C LEU A 223 -18.09 10.72 -0.13
N ILE A 224 -17.29 11.78 0.00
CA ILE A 224 -17.09 12.50 1.25
C ILE A 224 -17.56 13.95 1.10
N PRO A 225 -18.53 14.41 1.91
CA PRO A 225 -18.89 15.81 2.02
C PRO A 225 -17.84 16.55 2.88
N VAL A 226 -17.43 17.75 2.47
CA VAL A 226 -16.37 18.54 3.12
C VAL A 226 -16.82 20.00 3.21
N ASN A 227 -16.76 20.62 4.39
CA ASN A 227 -17.16 22.02 4.56
C ASN A 227 -15.93 22.95 4.54
N ASP A 228 -15.03 22.76 5.50
CA ASP A 228 -13.80 23.56 5.67
C ASP A 228 -12.56 22.76 5.24
N ILE A 229 -12.43 21.51 5.67
CA ILE A 229 -11.16 20.74 5.55
C ILE A 229 -11.37 19.24 5.35
N LEU A 230 -10.46 18.60 4.61
CA LEU A 230 -10.34 17.15 4.51
C LEU A 230 -9.06 16.67 5.20
N ILE A 231 -9.15 15.73 6.15
CA ILE A 231 -7.96 15.05 6.70
C ILE A 231 -7.58 13.91 5.74
N ASN A 232 -6.53 14.13 4.95
CA ASN A 232 -5.99 13.11 4.06
C ASN A 232 -5.37 11.97 4.85
N ASP A 233 -4.39 12.25 5.72
CA ASP A 233 -3.70 11.24 6.52
C ASP A 233 -3.14 11.84 7.83
N ILE A 234 -2.74 10.94 8.74
CA ILE A 234 -1.97 11.29 9.95
C ILE A 234 -0.80 10.34 10.05
N ALA A 235 0.39 10.88 10.30
CA ALA A 235 1.61 10.10 10.49
C ALA A 235 2.36 10.51 11.76
N THR A 236 3.06 9.56 12.38
CA THR A 236 3.88 9.78 13.57
C THR A 236 5.36 9.50 13.34
N ASP A 237 6.23 10.39 13.82
CA ASP A 237 7.63 10.07 14.11
C ASP A 237 7.79 9.86 15.61
N ILE A 238 8.16 8.65 16.03
CA ILE A 238 8.36 8.30 17.45
C ILE A 238 9.86 8.12 17.70
N ARG A 239 10.40 8.86 18.66
CA ARG A 239 11.82 8.80 19.05
C ARG A 239 11.98 8.68 20.56
N LYS A 240 13.02 7.98 21.00
CA LYS A 240 13.40 7.92 22.41
C LYS A 240 14.57 8.87 22.65
N GLU A 241 14.42 9.78 23.61
CA GLU A 241 15.46 10.70 24.05
C GLU A 241 15.53 10.63 25.58
N ASN A 242 16.68 10.21 26.11
CA ASN A 242 16.88 9.91 27.54
C ASN A 242 15.77 9.00 28.11
N ASN A 243 15.00 9.49 29.07
CA ASN A 243 13.88 8.78 29.71
C ASN A 243 12.49 9.26 29.20
N THR A 244 12.42 9.77 27.97
CA THR A 244 11.18 10.24 27.34
C THR A 244 11.04 9.73 25.91
N TRP A 245 9.80 9.48 25.50
CA TRP A 245 9.40 9.31 24.11
C TRP A 245 8.82 10.61 23.57
N HIS A 246 9.33 11.05 22.43
CA HIS A 246 8.85 12.20 21.68
C HIS A 246 8.08 11.69 20.48
N ILE A 247 6.81 12.09 20.36
CA ILE A 247 5.92 11.74 19.24
C ILE A 247 5.63 13.03 18.48
N LEU A 248 6.13 13.13 17.25
CA LEU A 248 5.72 14.19 16.33
C LEU A 248 4.56 13.67 15.47
N VAL A 249 3.35 14.15 15.75
CA VAL A 249 2.14 13.88 14.95
C VAL A 249 2.10 14.90 13.82
N THR A 250 2.19 14.45 12.57
CA THR A 250 1.97 15.28 11.38
C THR A 250 0.61 14.95 10.77
N ILE A 251 -0.21 15.97 10.55
CA ILE A 251 -1.58 15.87 10.05
C ILE A 251 -1.60 16.51 8.66
N PHE A 252 -2.04 15.74 7.66
CA PHE A 252 -2.04 16.15 6.26
C PHE A 252 -3.46 16.55 5.86
N PHE A 253 -3.65 17.79 5.45
CA PHE A 253 -4.94 18.35 5.05
C PHE A 253 -5.01 18.60 3.53
N GLU A 254 -6.22 18.51 2.98
CA GLU A 254 -6.62 19.21 1.76
C GLU A 254 -7.69 20.26 2.11
N THR A 255 -7.55 21.48 1.59
CA THR A 255 -8.51 22.58 1.80
C THR A 255 -9.62 22.58 0.75
N THR A 256 -10.75 23.24 1.06
CA THR A 256 -11.91 23.29 0.15
C THR A 256 -11.93 24.49 -0.80
N LYS A 257 -11.15 25.55 -0.57
CA LYS A 257 -11.21 26.81 -1.33
C LYS A 257 -10.37 26.82 -2.61
N SER A 258 -10.81 27.61 -3.59
CA SER A 258 -9.98 28.01 -4.75
C SER A 258 -9.05 29.18 -4.38
N LYS A 259 -8.01 29.38 -5.20
CA LYS A 259 -7.05 30.50 -5.09
C LYS A 259 -7.67 31.88 -5.36
N ASP A 260 -8.87 31.91 -5.91
CA ASP A 260 -9.53 33.14 -6.39
C ASP A 260 -10.49 33.77 -5.37
N GLU A 261 -10.71 33.13 -4.20
CA GLU A 261 -11.47 33.72 -3.10
C GLU A 261 -10.55 34.52 -2.17
N GLU A 262 -11.04 35.65 -1.64
CA GLU A 262 -10.27 36.46 -0.68
C GLU A 262 -9.76 35.64 0.52
N PHE A 263 -8.55 35.99 0.97
CA PHE A 263 -7.83 35.30 2.04
C PHE A 263 -8.69 35.16 3.30
N ILE A 264 -9.10 33.92 3.58
CA ILE A 264 -9.76 33.53 4.82
C ILE A 264 -8.95 32.38 5.42
N GLY A 265 -8.21 32.69 6.48
CA GLY A 265 -7.56 31.66 7.28
C GLY A 265 -8.60 30.80 7.99
N ILE A 266 -8.52 29.47 7.86
CA ILE A 266 -9.43 28.55 8.54
C ILE A 266 -8.87 28.30 9.94
N SER A 267 -9.55 28.85 10.96
CA SER A 267 -9.22 28.56 12.36
C SER A 267 -9.62 27.14 12.73
N CYS A 268 -8.65 26.38 13.24
CA CYS A 268 -8.78 24.98 13.61
C CYS A 268 -8.21 24.74 15.02
N HIS A 269 -9.02 24.20 15.93
CA HIS A 269 -8.53 23.60 17.15
C HIS A 269 -8.14 22.15 16.87
N VAL A 270 -6.85 21.82 17.01
CA VAL A 270 -6.31 20.48 16.77
C VAL A 270 -5.91 19.86 18.10
N ALA A 271 -6.39 18.65 18.39
CA ALA A 271 -6.08 17.91 19.61
C ALA A 271 -5.56 16.50 19.28
N SER A 272 -4.37 16.15 19.77
CA SER A 272 -3.84 14.78 19.69
C SER A 272 -3.83 14.14 21.08
N ILE A 273 -4.45 12.96 21.20
CA ILE A 273 -4.65 12.24 22.47
C ILE A 273 -4.13 10.80 22.34
N LEU A 274 -3.08 10.49 23.09
CA LEU A 274 -2.56 9.14 23.27
C LEU A 274 -3.26 8.48 24.46
N HIS A 275 -3.89 7.33 24.22
CA HIS A 275 -4.49 6.50 25.26
C HIS A 275 -3.47 5.47 25.78
N ILE A 276 -2.92 5.71 26.97
CA ILE A 276 -1.91 4.85 27.62
C ILE A 276 -2.57 3.72 28.42
N ALA A 277 -3.64 4.04 29.15
CA ALA A 277 -4.50 3.09 29.85
C ALA A 277 -5.93 3.65 29.90
N GLN A 278 -6.92 2.87 30.38
CA GLN A 278 -8.33 3.27 30.41
C GLN A 278 -8.56 4.70 30.95
N ASN A 279 -7.86 5.07 32.03
CA ASN A 279 -7.96 6.39 32.67
C ASN A 279 -6.66 7.21 32.62
N LYS A 280 -5.70 6.87 31.74
CA LYS A 280 -4.42 7.58 31.60
C LYS A 280 -4.19 7.96 30.15
N VAL A 281 -4.16 9.26 29.88
CA VAL A 281 -3.89 9.83 28.56
C VAL A 281 -2.71 10.79 28.62
N VAL A 282 -2.04 10.97 27.48
CA VAL A 282 -1.16 12.12 27.22
C VAL A 282 -1.73 12.85 26.02
N SER A 283 -1.97 14.14 26.16
CA SER A 283 -2.57 14.96 25.11
C SER A 283 -1.86 16.29 24.95
N ASN A 284 -1.90 16.83 23.75
CA ASN A 284 -1.51 18.20 23.46
C ASN A 284 -2.49 18.78 22.43
N THR A 285 -2.74 20.07 22.53
CA THR A 285 -3.65 20.81 21.66
C THR A 285 -2.96 22.03 21.06
N SER A 286 -3.44 22.48 19.92
CA SER A 286 -2.98 23.71 19.28
C SER A 286 -4.12 24.35 18.52
N GLU A 287 -4.31 25.65 18.73
CA GLU A 287 -5.01 26.49 17.77
C GLU A 287 -4.08 26.74 16.58
N VAL A 288 -4.58 26.55 15.36
CA VAL A 288 -3.86 26.85 14.12
C VAL A 288 -4.79 27.54 13.14
N VAL A 289 -4.23 28.47 12.35
CA VAL A 289 -4.94 29.09 11.23
C VAL A 289 -4.35 28.54 9.95
N LEU A 290 -5.14 27.78 9.20
CA LEU A 290 -4.72 27.20 7.93
C LEU A 290 -4.87 28.23 6.80
N ASP A 291 -3.82 28.41 6.00
CA ASP A 291 -3.86 29.27 4.81
C ASP A 291 -4.66 28.58 3.70
N ALA A 292 -5.93 28.96 3.55
CA ALA A 292 -6.82 28.34 2.57
C ALA A 292 -6.46 28.60 1.09
N SER A 293 -5.44 29.43 0.80
CA SER A 293 -4.91 29.59 -0.56
C SER A 293 -4.01 28.41 -0.99
N GLU A 294 -3.48 27.65 -0.02
CA GLU A 294 -2.72 26.44 -0.26
C GLU A 294 -3.63 25.21 -0.26
N LYS A 295 -3.52 24.39 -1.31
CA LYS A 295 -4.35 23.18 -1.47
C LYS A 295 -4.00 22.12 -0.42
N TYR A 296 -2.71 21.96 -0.13
CA TYR A 296 -2.20 20.91 0.77
C TYR A 296 -1.40 21.52 1.91
N ILE A 297 -1.79 21.22 3.15
CA ILE A 297 -1.23 21.85 4.36
C ILE A 297 -0.91 20.78 5.38
N ASN A 298 0.23 20.91 6.06
CA ASN A 298 0.67 19.97 7.09
C ASN A 298 0.80 20.67 8.45
N VAL A 299 0.05 20.22 9.45
CA VAL A 299 0.16 20.70 10.84
C VAL A 299 0.93 19.67 11.66
N LYS A 300 1.68 20.15 12.66
CA LYS A 300 2.48 19.31 13.56
C LYS A 300 2.12 19.54 15.02
N ILE A 301 1.87 18.46 15.76
CA ILE A 301 1.72 18.47 17.22
C ILE A 301 2.74 17.51 17.82
N SER A 302 3.44 17.97 18.87
CA SER A 302 4.35 17.13 19.64
C SER A 302 3.69 16.63 20.92
N LEU A 303 3.85 15.33 21.22
CA LEU A 303 3.56 14.74 22.53
C LEU A 303 4.89 14.28 23.16
N ILE A 304 5.04 14.50 24.47
CA ILE A 304 6.17 13.99 25.26
C ILE A 304 5.59 13.02 26.29
N VAL A 305 6.08 11.78 26.29
CA VAL A 305 5.59 10.68 27.13
C VAL A 305 6.76 10.16 27.98
N PRO A 306 6.64 10.10 29.32
CA PRO A 306 7.66 9.45 30.15
C PRO A 306 7.89 7.99 29.72
N ALA A 307 9.14 7.54 29.63
CA ALA A 307 9.45 6.21 29.10
C ALA A 307 9.02 5.05 30.01
N ASP A 308 8.78 5.32 31.29
CA ASP A 308 8.19 4.42 32.29
C ASP A 308 6.65 4.42 32.27
N ALA A 309 6.02 5.35 31.57
CA ALA A 309 4.56 5.42 31.44
C ALA A 309 4.01 4.46 30.37
N VAL A 310 4.86 3.89 29.51
CA VAL A 310 4.47 3.00 28.39
C VAL A 310 5.38 1.78 28.33
N GLU A 311 4.82 0.63 27.95
CA GLU A 311 5.57 -0.59 27.62
C GLU A 311 5.97 -0.54 26.14
N ASN A 312 7.20 -0.99 25.83
CA ASN A 312 7.69 -1.02 24.45
C ASN A 312 7.01 -2.12 23.62
N TRP A 313 6.92 -1.90 22.31
CA TRP A 313 6.63 -2.95 21.34
C TRP A 313 7.87 -3.80 21.06
N TRP A 314 7.69 -5.12 20.95
CA TRP A 314 8.76 -6.09 20.67
C TRP A 314 8.40 -7.07 19.54
N PRO A 315 9.39 -7.53 18.76
CA PRO A 315 9.21 -8.63 17.82
C PRO A 315 8.82 -9.96 18.49
N ASN A 316 8.25 -10.86 17.70
CA ASN A 316 7.86 -12.20 18.13
C ASN A 316 9.05 -12.95 18.76
N GLY A 317 8.83 -13.50 19.95
CA GLY A 317 9.85 -14.19 20.76
C GLY A 317 10.80 -13.28 21.56
N TYR A 318 10.68 -11.95 21.48
CA TYR A 318 11.54 -10.99 22.19
C TYR A 318 10.82 -10.14 23.26
N GLY A 319 9.50 -10.22 23.33
CA GLY A 319 8.69 -9.50 24.32
C GLY A 319 7.22 -9.44 23.90
N LYS A 320 6.48 -8.51 24.50
CA LYS A 320 5.07 -8.25 24.19
C LYS A 320 4.90 -7.16 23.12
N GLN A 321 3.81 -7.24 22.37
CA GLN A 321 3.47 -6.37 21.26
C GLN A 321 2.57 -5.21 21.74
N HIS A 322 3.08 -4.35 22.61
CA HIS A 322 2.27 -3.24 23.14
C HIS A 322 1.95 -2.20 22.06
N LEU A 323 0.65 -1.98 21.85
CA LEU A 323 0.10 -1.03 20.90
C LEU A 323 -0.84 -0.06 21.63
N TYR A 324 -0.73 1.22 21.27
CA TYR A 324 -1.49 2.31 21.87
C TYR A 324 -2.30 3.01 20.79
N TYR A 325 -3.50 3.47 21.15
CA TYR A 325 -4.30 4.28 20.26
C TYR A 325 -3.92 5.76 20.40
N LEU A 326 -3.58 6.36 19.26
CA LEU A 326 -3.47 7.80 19.11
C LEU A 326 -4.69 8.29 18.33
N THR A 327 -5.52 9.12 18.96
CA THR A 327 -6.66 9.77 18.34
C THR A 327 -6.31 11.24 18.12
N THR A 328 -6.43 11.73 16.89
CA THR A 328 -6.32 13.16 16.59
C THR A 328 -7.67 13.67 16.13
N THR A 329 -8.14 14.73 16.77
CA THR A 329 -9.38 15.43 16.44
C THR A 329 -9.03 16.82 15.92
N VAL A 330 -9.75 17.28 14.90
CA VAL A 330 -9.66 18.63 14.34
C VAL A 330 -11.05 19.23 14.32
N THR A 331 -11.21 20.38 14.94
CA THR A 331 -12.47 21.12 15.02
C THR A 331 -12.31 22.47 14.35
N THR A 332 -13.18 22.76 13.37
CA THR A 332 -13.32 24.09 12.77
C THR A 332 -14.66 24.71 13.20
N ALA A 333 -15.09 25.79 12.55
CA ALA A 333 -16.43 26.34 12.75
C ALA A 333 -17.56 25.43 12.22
N ASN A 334 -17.29 24.55 11.23
CA ASN A 334 -18.29 23.74 10.55
C ASN A 334 -18.05 22.23 10.61
N ASP A 335 -16.80 21.78 10.83
CA ASP A 335 -16.40 20.38 10.83
C ASP A 335 -15.82 19.95 12.19
N VAL A 336 -16.15 18.72 12.61
CA VAL A 336 -15.45 17.99 13.68
C VAL A 336 -15.01 16.66 13.12
N LEU A 337 -13.72 16.55 12.80
CA LEU A 337 -13.13 15.37 12.16
C LEU A 337 -12.18 14.67 13.12
N PHE A 338 -12.05 13.36 13.00
CA PHE A 338 -11.01 12.63 13.72
C PHE A 338 -10.41 11.52 12.88
N LYS A 339 -9.13 11.20 13.13
CA LYS A 339 -8.53 9.92 12.74
C LYS A 339 -7.88 9.27 13.95
N ARG A 340 -8.00 7.95 14.01
CA ARG A 340 -7.46 7.11 15.08
C ARG A 340 -6.53 6.07 14.47
N ILE A 341 -5.29 6.07 14.91
CA ILE A 341 -4.25 5.13 14.49
C ILE A 341 -3.76 4.31 15.68
N ARG A 342 -3.09 3.18 15.41
CA ARG A 342 -2.32 2.45 16.40
C ARG A 342 -0.84 2.74 16.20
N ILE A 343 -0.12 2.83 17.31
CA ILE A 343 1.33 3.03 17.34
C ILE A 343 1.97 2.13 18.41
N GLY A 344 3.23 1.75 18.20
CA GLY A 344 4.03 1.03 19.19
C GLY A 344 5.34 1.77 19.48
N PHE A 345 5.73 1.83 20.75
CA PHE A 345 6.98 2.48 21.17
C PHE A 345 8.15 1.52 20.98
N ARG A 346 9.01 1.78 19.98
CA ARG A 346 10.25 1.01 19.80
C ARG A 346 11.33 1.77 19.04
N THR A 347 12.59 1.58 19.41
CA THR A 347 13.72 2.03 18.58
C THR A 347 14.07 0.96 17.55
N VAL A 348 14.56 1.37 16.38
CA VAL A 348 15.10 0.47 15.35
C VAL A 348 16.41 1.03 14.81
N GLN A 349 17.40 0.15 14.65
CA GLN A 349 18.68 0.46 14.04
C GLN A 349 19.09 -0.71 13.14
N LEU A 350 19.47 -0.43 11.89
CA LEU A 350 20.29 -1.33 11.10
C LEU A 350 21.75 -1.06 11.48
N VAL A 351 22.48 -2.11 11.88
CA VAL A 351 23.81 -1.96 12.50
C VAL A 351 24.91 -2.40 11.55
N GLU A 352 25.65 -1.42 11.05
CA GLU A 352 26.67 -1.56 10.01
C GLU A 352 28.07 -1.16 10.53
N LYS A 353 28.55 -1.89 11.54
CA LYS A 353 29.83 -1.63 12.20
C LYS A 353 30.97 -2.37 11.50
N SER A 354 32.16 -1.77 11.45
CA SER A 354 33.36 -2.41 10.92
C SER A 354 33.71 -3.71 11.65
N LEU A 355 34.01 -4.75 10.89
CA LEU A 355 34.50 -6.06 11.34
C LEU A 355 35.95 -6.28 10.85
N LYS A 356 36.58 -7.40 11.24
CA LYS A 356 37.92 -7.76 10.73
C LYS A 356 37.96 -7.88 9.20
N LYS A 357 36.82 -8.19 8.58
CA LYS A 357 36.57 -8.10 7.14
C LYS A 357 35.15 -7.54 6.97
N GLY A 358 35.01 -6.43 6.26
CA GLY A 358 33.72 -5.85 5.91
C GLY A 358 32.95 -5.17 7.05
N LEU A 359 31.62 -5.15 6.95
CA LEU A 359 30.69 -4.55 7.92
C LEU A 359 29.73 -5.61 8.47
N SER A 360 29.24 -5.42 9.69
CA SER A 360 28.07 -6.16 10.18
C SER A 360 26.82 -5.76 9.42
N PHE A 361 25.78 -6.59 9.46
CA PHE A 361 24.44 -6.21 9.01
C PHE A 361 23.43 -6.96 9.88
N TYR A 362 22.82 -6.26 10.85
CA TYR A 362 21.80 -6.84 11.72
C TYR A 362 20.86 -5.77 12.28
N PHE A 363 19.65 -6.19 12.65
CA PHE A 363 18.67 -5.33 13.28
C PHE A 363 18.90 -5.25 14.79
N ARG A 364 18.78 -4.05 15.35
CA ARG A 364 18.74 -3.82 16.80
C ARG A 364 17.46 -3.07 17.15
N ILE A 365 16.59 -3.73 17.92
CA ILE A 365 15.30 -3.23 18.35
C ILE A 365 15.36 -3.02 19.87
N ASN A 366 15.00 -1.82 20.35
CA ASN A 366 15.07 -1.48 21.77
C ASN A 366 16.44 -1.81 22.40
N ASP A 367 17.50 -1.48 21.65
CA ASP A 367 18.92 -1.74 21.97
C ASP A 367 19.36 -3.22 22.03
N ILE A 368 18.46 -4.19 21.79
CA ILE A 368 18.76 -5.62 21.69
C ILE A 368 19.00 -6.03 20.24
N PRO A 369 20.12 -6.71 19.89
CA PRO A 369 20.32 -7.34 18.59
C PRO A 369 19.27 -8.45 18.33
N ILE A 370 18.62 -8.40 17.17
CA ILE A 370 17.62 -9.37 16.73
C ILE A 370 18.17 -10.14 15.54
N PHE A 371 18.18 -11.46 15.63
CA PHE A 371 18.41 -12.32 14.47
C PHE A 371 17.08 -12.46 13.70
N ALA A 372 17.07 -12.01 12.44
CA ALA A 372 15.89 -12.10 11.58
C ALA A 372 15.63 -13.56 11.21
N LYS A 373 14.44 -14.06 11.53
CA LYS A 373 13.94 -15.39 11.18
C LYS A 373 12.63 -15.20 10.42
N GLY A 374 12.56 -15.67 9.19
CA GLY A 374 11.46 -15.27 8.32
C GLY A 374 11.53 -15.86 6.91
N SER A 375 10.65 -15.33 6.07
CA SER A 375 10.57 -15.62 4.65
C SER A 375 10.22 -14.35 3.86
N ASN A 376 10.25 -14.47 2.53
CA ASN A 376 9.69 -13.45 1.65
C ASN A 376 8.18 -13.66 1.53
N PHE A 377 7.41 -12.58 1.62
CA PHE A 377 5.96 -12.53 1.45
C PHE A 377 5.65 -11.93 0.08
N ILE A 378 5.00 -12.75 -0.76
CA ILE A 378 4.43 -12.37 -2.05
C ILE A 378 2.91 -12.18 -1.89
N PRO A 379 2.21 -11.50 -2.83
CA PRO A 379 0.78 -11.29 -2.71
C PRO A 379 0.02 -12.62 -2.56
N ALA A 380 -0.84 -12.70 -1.54
CA ALA A 380 -1.60 -13.92 -1.22
C ALA A 380 -2.61 -14.35 -2.31
N SER A 381 -2.78 -13.54 -3.35
CA SER A 381 -3.54 -13.85 -4.55
C SER A 381 -3.00 -13.07 -5.74
N ILE A 382 -3.04 -13.68 -6.94
CA ILE A 382 -2.78 -12.99 -8.21
C ILE A 382 -3.91 -11.98 -8.56
N PHE A 383 -5.08 -12.13 -7.93
CA PHE A 383 -6.20 -11.18 -8.02
C PHE A 383 -6.11 -10.21 -6.82
N PRO A 384 -5.68 -8.95 -7.02
CA PRO A 384 -5.33 -8.06 -5.91
C PRO A 384 -6.48 -7.79 -4.94
N GLU A 385 -7.72 -7.78 -5.43
CA GLU A 385 -8.94 -7.60 -4.63
C GLU A 385 -9.18 -8.74 -3.63
N LEU A 386 -8.57 -9.91 -3.82
CA LEU A 386 -8.68 -11.06 -2.92
C LEU A 386 -7.50 -11.15 -1.93
N GLY A 387 -6.40 -10.43 -2.16
CA GLY A 387 -5.21 -10.45 -1.30
C GLY A 387 -5.45 -9.91 0.11
N ALA A 388 -6.50 -9.09 0.28
CA ALA A 388 -6.87 -8.48 1.57
C ALA A 388 -7.92 -9.29 2.37
N LYS A 389 -8.28 -10.52 1.95
CA LYS A 389 -9.25 -11.36 2.66
C LYS A 389 -8.80 -11.66 4.09
N GLU A 390 -9.67 -11.41 5.07
CA GLU A 390 -9.28 -11.47 6.48
C GLU A 390 -8.76 -12.85 6.90
N ASP A 391 -9.52 -13.92 6.64
CA ASP A 391 -9.12 -15.28 7.01
C ASP A 391 -7.75 -15.63 6.42
N THR A 392 -7.56 -15.37 5.12
CA THR A 392 -6.29 -15.66 4.41
C THR A 392 -5.11 -14.90 4.99
N VAL A 393 -5.24 -13.58 5.23
CA VAL A 393 -4.16 -12.78 5.80
C VAL A 393 -3.89 -13.17 7.26
N ARG A 394 -4.95 -13.44 8.03
CA ARG A 394 -4.85 -13.86 9.43
C ARG A 394 -4.15 -15.20 9.58
N ASP A 395 -4.52 -16.19 8.77
CA ASP A 395 -3.92 -17.53 8.80
C ASP A 395 -2.45 -17.52 8.39
N LEU A 396 -2.08 -16.76 7.36
CA LEU A 396 -0.68 -16.63 6.92
C LEU A 396 0.20 -15.97 7.99
N LEU A 397 -0.26 -14.85 8.57
CA LEU A 397 0.50 -14.10 9.58
C LEU A 397 0.55 -14.84 10.92
N LEU A 398 -0.52 -15.56 11.29
CA LEU A 398 -0.53 -16.44 12.46
C LEU A 398 0.42 -17.63 12.25
N SER A 399 0.43 -18.24 11.07
CA SER A 399 1.36 -19.33 10.72
C SER A 399 2.81 -18.88 10.84
N ALA A 400 3.16 -17.69 10.35
CA ALA A 400 4.51 -17.11 10.53
C ALA A 400 4.85 -16.93 12.02
N LYS A 401 3.92 -16.43 12.84
CA LYS A 401 4.10 -16.26 14.29
C LYS A 401 4.32 -17.59 15.01
N GLU A 402 3.45 -18.57 14.78
CA GLU A 402 3.48 -19.86 15.48
C GLU A 402 4.65 -20.75 15.02
N THR A 403 5.16 -20.56 13.80
CA THR A 403 6.45 -21.13 13.34
C THR A 403 7.69 -20.35 13.83
N HIS A 404 7.50 -19.44 14.78
CA HIS A 404 8.55 -18.63 15.41
C HIS A 404 9.34 -17.71 14.45
N MET A 405 8.75 -17.34 13.30
CA MET A 405 9.27 -16.22 12.51
C MET A 405 9.08 -14.91 13.29
N ASN A 406 10.01 -13.99 13.11
CA ASN A 406 9.97 -12.64 13.67
C ASN A 406 10.11 -11.56 12.58
N MET A 407 10.25 -11.94 11.31
CA MET A 407 10.32 -11.04 10.17
C MET A 407 9.61 -11.64 8.94
N LEU A 408 9.01 -10.80 8.12
CA LEU A 408 8.66 -11.10 6.74
C LEU A 408 9.18 -9.97 5.83
N ARG A 409 9.59 -10.30 4.61
CA ARG A 409 9.92 -9.31 3.58
C ARG A 409 8.77 -9.18 2.58
N VAL A 410 8.07 -8.05 2.58
CA VAL A 410 7.06 -7.74 1.55
C VAL A 410 7.81 -7.40 0.26
N TRP A 411 7.78 -8.32 -0.70
CA TRP A 411 8.64 -8.34 -1.88
C TRP A 411 8.22 -7.35 -2.98
N GLY A 412 9.20 -6.66 -3.58
CA GLY A 412 9.01 -5.53 -4.48
C GLY A 412 8.32 -5.79 -5.83
N GLY A 413 8.06 -7.03 -6.24
CA GLY A 413 7.24 -7.28 -7.44
C GLY A 413 5.75 -7.48 -7.14
N GLY A 414 5.37 -7.45 -5.86
CA GLY A 414 4.02 -7.64 -5.36
C GLY A 414 3.20 -6.35 -5.30
N ILE A 415 2.62 -6.09 -4.12
CA ILE A 415 1.84 -4.89 -3.81
C ILE A 415 2.25 -4.31 -2.46
N TYR A 416 2.00 -3.01 -2.23
CA TYR A 416 1.94 -2.52 -0.85
C TYR A 416 0.67 -3.08 -0.20
N GLU A 417 0.86 -3.86 0.86
CA GLU A 417 -0.19 -4.71 1.40
C GLU A 417 -1.40 -3.96 2.00
N SER A 418 -2.43 -4.74 2.32
CA SER A 418 -3.65 -4.27 2.98
C SER A 418 -3.35 -3.66 4.37
N LYS A 419 -4.23 -2.77 4.86
CA LYS A 419 -4.12 -2.25 6.24
C LYS A 419 -4.11 -3.39 7.28
N LEU A 420 -4.95 -4.42 7.04
CA LEU A 420 -5.07 -5.59 7.90
C LEU A 420 -3.76 -6.38 8.02
N PHE A 421 -2.99 -6.52 6.93
CA PHE A 421 -1.69 -7.19 6.95
C PHE A 421 -0.74 -6.53 7.97
N TYR A 422 -0.55 -5.21 7.89
CA TYR A 422 0.36 -4.50 8.80
C TYR A 422 -0.20 -4.39 10.23
N ASP A 423 -1.53 -4.27 10.37
CA ASP A 423 -2.22 -4.36 11.66
C ASP A 423 -1.93 -5.70 12.38
N LEU A 424 -1.98 -6.81 11.64
CA LEU A 424 -1.68 -8.14 12.19
C LEU A 424 -0.19 -8.37 12.40
N ALA A 425 0.68 -7.83 11.53
CA ALA A 425 2.12 -7.84 11.75
C ALA A 425 2.52 -7.07 13.03
N ASP A 426 1.87 -5.94 13.30
CA ASP A 426 2.00 -5.19 14.56
C ASP A 426 1.53 -6.02 15.77
N GLU A 427 0.35 -6.65 15.69
CA GLU A 427 -0.23 -7.46 16.78
C GLU A 427 0.56 -8.74 17.08
N TYR A 428 1.12 -9.38 16.05
CA TYR A 428 1.83 -10.66 16.16
C TYR A 428 3.34 -10.49 16.34
N GLY A 429 3.87 -9.27 16.25
CA GLY A 429 5.30 -9.00 16.45
C GLY A 429 6.15 -9.38 15.23
N ILE A 430 5.54 -9.46 14.04
CA ILE A 430 6.26 -9.76 12.81
C ILE A 430 6.87 -8.47 12.27
N MET A 431 8.19 -8.37 12.29
CA MET A 431 8.89 -7.26 11.67
C MET A 431 8.69 -7.30 10.15
N ILE A 432 8.53 -6.15 9.51
CA ILE A 432 8.40 -6.05 8.05
C ILE A 432 9.62 -5.36 7.46
N TRP A 433 10.31 -6.07 6.58
CA TRP A 433 11.15 -5.48 5.55
C TRP A 433 10.23 -5.08 4.41
N GLN A 434 10.11 -3.78 4.12
CA GLN A 434 9.20 -3.26 3.11
C GLN A 434 9.98 -2.79 1.87
N ASP A 435 9.91 -3.56 0.80
CA ASP A 435 10.36 -3.09 -0.51
C ASP A 435 9.40 -2.01 -1.05
N PHE A 436 9.92 -1.10 -1.88
CA PHE A 436 9.11 -0.38 -2.86
C PHE A 436 8.84 -1.28 -4.08
N MET A 437 7.75 -1.01 -4.81
CA MET A 437 7.24 -1.96 -5.81
C MET A 437 8.03 -1.95 -7.13
N PHE A 438 9.30 -2.33 -7.08
CA PHE A 438 10.24 -2.49 -8.19
C PHE A 438 11.01 -3.81 -8.00
N ALA A 439 11.06 -4.67 -9.04
CA ALA A 439 11.73 -5.98 -8.96
C ALA A 439 12.26 -6.45 -10.31
N CYS A 440 13.51 -6.93 -10.32
CA CYS A 440 14.20 -7.61 -11.41
C CYS A 440 13.99 -6.96 -12.80
N ALA A 441 14.10 -5.64 -12.87
CA ALA A 441 13.97 -4.89 -14.10
C ALA A 441 14.73 -3.56 -14.05
N MET A 442 15.14 -3.07 -15.22
CA MET A 442 15.43 -1.65 -15.39
C MET A 442 14.10 -0.90 -15.56
N TYR A 443 14.05 0.36 -15.14
CA TYR A 443 12.82 1.16 -15.12
C TYR A 443 13.04 2.53 -15.80
N PRO A 444 12.00 3.13 -16.41
CA PRO A 444 12.10 4.46 -17.00
C PRO A 444 12.45 5.54 -15.97
N THR A 445 13.15 6.59 -16.41
CA THR A 445 13.38 7.79 -15.58
C THR A 445 12.94 9.09 -16.26
N SER A 446 11.97 8.98 -17.16
CA SER A 446 11.28 10.15 -17.74
C SER A 446 10.63 10.99 -16.64
N HIS A 447 10.46 12.30 -16.89
CA HIS A 447 9.93 13.20 -15.87
C HIS A 447 8.51 12.80 -15.40
N SER A 448 7.66 12.31 -16.32
CA SER A 448 6.33 11.81 -16.01
C SER A 448 6.37 10.57 -15.11
N PHE A 449 7.24 9.59 -15.42
CA PHE A 449 7.40 8.39 -14.62
C PHE A 449 7.91 8.71 -13.21
N LEU A 450 8.97 9.53 -13.09
CA LEU A 450 9.52 9.91 -11.79
C LEU A 450 8.55 10.75 -10.96
N LYS A 451 7.73 11.62 -11.58
CA LYS A 451 6.65 12.35 -10.88
C LYS A 451 5.59 11.39 -10.35
N ASN A 452 5.20 10.40 -11.14
CA ASN A 452 4.22 9.38 -10.75
C ASN A 452 4.75 8.51 -9.59
N VAL A 453 6.00 8.05 -9.67
CA VAL A 453 6.68 7.32 -8.58
C VAL A 453 6.85 8.19 -7.33
N LYS A 454 7.12 9.49 -7.46
CA LYS A 454 7.22 10.40 -6.30
C LYS A 454 5.93 10.44 -5.48
N GLU A 455 4.78 10.50 -6.15
CA GLU A 455 3.47 10.48 -5.49
C GLU A 455 3.22 9.13 -4.80
N GLU A 456 3.63 8.02 -5.43
CA GLU A 456 3.53 6.68 -4.86
C GLU A 456 4.31 6.54 -3.55
N ILE A 457 5.53 7.07 -3.52
CA ILE A 457 6.38 7.10 -2.32
C ILE A 457 5.73 7.94 -1.24
N LEU A 458 5.25 9.14 -1.59
CA LEU A 458 4.63 10.07 -0.65
C LEU A 458 3.47 9.41 0.08
N GLN A 459 2.50 8.89 -0.68
CA GLN A 459 1.29 8.29 -0.11
C GLN A 459 1.59 7.01 0.68
N ASN A 460 2.42 6.10 0.15
CA ASN A 460 2.66 4.82 0.82
C ASN A 460 3.55 4.96 2.06
N VAL A 461 4.58 5.83 2.07
CA VAL A 461 5.36 6.07 3.29
C VAL A 461 4.50 6.70 4.38
N ILE A 462 3.70 7.73 4.06
CA ILE A 462 2.81 8.39 5.02
C ILE A 462 1.80 7.39 5.61
N ARG A 463 1.14 6.60 4.76
CA ARG A 463 0.16 5.59 5.17
C ARG A 463 0.76 4.53 6.11
N LEU A 464 1.98 4.09 5.81
CA LEU A 464 2.57 2.90 6.43
C LEU A 464 3.49 3.17 7.63
N LYS A 465 4.13 4.35 7.72
CA LYS A 465 5.16 4.62 8.75
C LYS A 465 4.66 4.60 10.21
N ASN A 466 3.36 4.52 10.44
CA ASN A 466 2.76 4.37 11.77
C ASN A 466 2.93 2.96 12.36
N HIS A 467 3.08 1.95 11.50
CA HIS A 467 3.16 0.54 11.91
C HIS A 467 4.52 0.21 12.54
N PRO A 468 4.62 -0.13 13.85
CA PRO A 468 5.87 -0.54 14.47
C PRO A 468 6.50 -1.79 13.84
N SER A 469 5.70 -2.68 13.24
CA SER A 469 6.18 -3.85 12.49
C SER A 469 7.19 -3.49 11.41
N ILE A 470 6.95 -2.48 10.58
CA ILE A 470 7.91 -2.07 9.54
C ILE A 470 9.22 -1.62 10.20
N VAL A 471 10.34 -2.24 9.87
CA VAL A 471 11.68 -1.94 10.43
C VAL A 471 12.71 -1.51 9.39
N LEU A 472 12.43 -1.71 8.10
CA LEU A 472 13.32 -1.32 7.01
C LEU A 472 12.50 -0.93 5.77
N TRP A 473 12.96 0.11 5.08
CA TRP A 473 12.57 0.45 3.72
C TRP A 473 13.65 -0.01 2.74
N ALA A 474 13.27 -0.67 1.64
CA ALA A 474 14.20 -1.12 0.60
C ALA A 474 13.78 -0.64 -0.78
N GLY A 475 14.72 -0.08 -1.56
CA GLY A 475 14.39 0.60 -2.83
C GLY A 475 13.87 -0.31 -3.95
N ASN A 476 14.30 -1.58 -3.99
CA ASN A 476 13.88 -2.58 -4.97
C ASN A 476 14.33 -4.01 -4.59
N ASN A 477 13.82 -5.01 -5.32
CA ASN A 477 14.37 -6.36 -5.40
C ASN A 477 15.33 -6.49 -6.60
N GLU A 478 16.57 -6.91 -6.34
CA GLU A 478 17.59 -7.39 -7.28
C GLU A 478 18.02 -6.46 -8.42
N ASN A 479 17.66 -5.17 -8.43
CA ASN A 479 18.02 -4.32 -9.57
C ASN A 479 19.50 -3.88 -9.54
N GLU A 480 20.16 -3.84 -8.37
CA GLU A 480 21.63 -3.69 -8.31
C GLU A 480 22.32 -4.96 -8.83
N ALA A 481 21.80 -6.13 -8.43
CA ALA A 481 22.25 -7.44 -8.88
C ALA A 481 22.14 -7.62 -10.40
N ALA A 482 20.98 -7.26 -10.99
CA ALA A 482 20.76 -7.33 -12.43
C ALA A 482 21.70 -6.42 -13.22
N LEU A 483 21.98 -5.22 -12.69
CA LEU A 483 22.87 -4.23 -13.29
C LEU A 483 24.36 -4.60 -13.18
N TYR A 484 24.78 -5.19 -12.04
CA TYR A 484 26.13 -5.71 -11.83
C TYR A 484 26.37 -6.99 -12.64
N GLY A 485 25.49 -7.98 -12.50
CA GLY A 485 25.55 -9.29 -13.15
C GLY A 485 25.19 -9.27 -14.64
N ASN A 486 24.83 -8.11 -15.19
CA ASN A 486 24.50 -7.91 -16.60
C ASN A 486 23.39 -8.85 -17.11
N TRP A 487 22.37 -9.12 -16.28
CA TRP A 487 21.34 -10.14 -16.53
C TRP A 487 20.61 -9.96 -17.87
N TYR A 488 20.47 -8.71 -18.32
CA TYR A 488 19.73 -8.37 -19.53
C TYR A 488 20.59 -7.80 -20.67
N GLY A 489 21.92 -7.96 -20.61
CA GLY A 489 22.82 -7.42 -21.63
C GLY A 489 22.98 -5.89 -21.60
N THR A 490 22.70 -5.25 -20.46
CA THR A 490 22.89 -3.80 -20.21
C THR A 490 24.35 -3.33 -20.37
N GLY A 491 25.32 -4.24 -20.15
CA GLY A 491 26.74 -4.05 -20.36
C GLY A 491 27.35 -2.92 -19.53
N SER A 492 28.31 -2.21 -20.13
CA SER A 492 28.94 -1.01 -19.57
C SER A 492 28.13 0.28 -19.82
N ALA A 493 26.96 0.20 -20.46
CA ALA A 493 26.21 1.41 -20.83
C ALA A 493 25.87 2.27 -19.61
N HIS A 494 26.24 3.54 -19.67
CA HIS A 494 26.12 4.48 -18.56
C HIS A 494 24.65 4.79 -18.21
N VAL A 495 23.77 4.83 -19.21
CA VAL A 495 22.35 5.18 -19.05
C VAL A 495 21.64 4.35 -17.98
N TYR A 496 21.84 3.02 -17.94
CA TYR A 496 21.19 2.17 -16.93
C TYR A 496 21.71 2.41 -15.50
N ARG A 497 23.00 2.80 -15.37
CA ARG A 497 23.60 3.15 -14.07
C ARG A 497 23.11 4.52 -13.60
N GLU A 498 23.02 5.48 -14.51
CA GLU A 498 22.45 6.79 -14.24
C GLU A 498 20.96 6.70 -13.87
N ASP A 499 20.19 5.89 -14.61
CA ASP A 499 18.77 5.63 -14.32
C ASP A 499 18.58 4.98 -12.94
N TYR A 500 19.37 3.95 -12.63
CA TYR A 500 19.35 3.29 -11.32
C TYR A 500 19.60 4.29 -10.19
N VAL A 501 20.66 5.10 -10.28
CA VAL A 501 20.97 6.12 -9.27
C VAL A 501 19.86 7.18 -9.21
N LYS A 502 19.33 7.62 -10.35
CA LYS A 502 18.28 8.64 -10.45
C LYS A 502 16.96 8.18 -9.80
N LEU A 503 16.56 6.94 -9.98
CA LEU A 503 15.35 6.36 -9.40
C LEU A 503 15.55 5.97 -7.92
N TYR A 504 16.51 5.11 -7.60
CA TYR A 504 16.62 4.50 -6.27
C TYR A 504 17.33 5.39 -5.24
N VAL A 505 18.30 6.20 -5.68
CA VAL A 505 19.12 7.05 -4.78
C VAL A 505 18.61 8.49 -4.78
N ASN A 506 18.49 9.13 -5.93
CA ASN A 506 18.16 10.55 -5.99
C ASN A 506 16.68 10.81 -5.69
N LEU A 507 15.77 9.93 -6.13
CA LEU A 507 14.34 10.00 -5.79
C LEU A 507 13.98 9.20 -4.53
N LEU A 508 13.95 7.86 -4.60
CA LEU A 508 13.42 6.99 -3.53
C LEU A 508 14.07 7.24 -2.16
N LYS A 509 15.38 7.02 -2.05
CA LYS A 509 16.14 7.23 -0.80
C LYS A 509 16.01 8.65 -0.24
N THR A 510 15.95 9.65 -1.11
CA THR A 510 15.83 11.07 -0.74
C THR A 510 14.44 11.38 -0.19
N GLU A 511 13.36 10.98 -0.88
CA GLU A 511 12.00 11.27 -0.44
C GLU A 511 11.61 10.45 0.80
N VAL A 512 12.00 9.16 0.88
CA VAL A 512 11.77 8.35 2.09
C VAL A 512 12.46 8.99 3.31
N LYS A 513 13.71 9.45 3.19
CA LYS A 513 14.41 10.12 4.29
C LYS A 513 13.85 11.49 4.69
N LYS A 514 13.09 12.17 3.82
CA LYS A 514 12.33 13.37 4.20
C LYS A 514 11.07 13.01 4.98
N LEU A 515 10.46 11.86 4.67
CA LEU A 515 9.16 11.44 5.16
C LEU A 515 9.22 10.56 6.41
N ASP A 516 10.24 9.73 6.57
CA ASP A 516 10.46 8.88 7.75
C ASP A 516 11.93 8.97 8.20
N LEU A 517 12.12 9.53 9.39
CA LEU A 517 13.41 9.67 10.05
C LEU A 517 13.63 8.62 11.16
N THR A 518 12.71 7.67 11.31
CA THR A 518 12.72 6.66 12.38
C THR A 518 13.22 5.29 11.94
N ARG A 519 13.36 5.05 10.63
CA ARG A 519 13.74 3.76 10.03
C ARG A 519 14.96 3.86 9.10
N PRO A 520 15.78 2.80 9.00
CA PRO A 520 16.81 2.67 7.97
C PRO A 520 16.23 2.57 6.55
N PHE A 521 17.08 2.79 5.55
CA PHE A 521 16.78 2.59 4.13
C PHE A 521 17.98 1.94 3.41
N VAL A 522 17.75 0.83 2.71
CA VAL A 522 18.71 0.18 1.78
C VAL A 522 18.28 0.39 0.32
N VAL A 523 19.23 0.44 -0.62
CA VAL A 523 18.90 0.82 -2.02
C VAL A 523 18.38 -0.37 -2.82
N SER A 524 18.92 -1.57 -2.60
CA SER A 524 18.54 -2.83 -3.24
C SER A 524 18.52 -3.96 -2.20
N SER A 525 17.99 -5.11 -2.61
CA SER A 525 18.11 -6.40 -1.92
C SER A 525 18.28 -7.48 -2.99
N PRO A 526 19.45 -8.15 -3.10
CA PRO A 526 20.64 -7.93 -2.30
C PRO A 526 21.31 -6.57 -2.61
N GLY A 527 22.07 -6.07 -1.64
CA GLY A 527 22.86 -4.85 -1.73
C GLY A 527 23.89 -4.74 -0.59
N ASN A 528 24.95 -3.96 -0.77
CA ASN A 528 26.05 -3.86 0.21
C ASN A 528 25.80 -2.86 1.36
N GLY A 529 24.58 -2.30 1.47
CA GLY A 529 24.20 -1.36 2.53
C GLY A 529 25.06 -0.09 2.53
N ALA A 530 25.63 0.27 3.68
CA ALA A 530 26.46 1.47 3.83
C ALA A 530 27.69 1.49 2.89
N TYR A 531 28.20 0.33 2.47
CA TYR A 531 29.35 0.23 1.57
C TYR A 531 29.02 0.67 0.14
N GLU A 532 27.74 0.63 -0.29
CA GLU A 532 27.29 1.06 -1.62
C GLU A 532 27.71 2.50 -1.99
N LYS A 533 27.80 3.36 -0.98
CA LYS A 533 28.25 4.77 -1.12
C LYS A 533 29.66 4.88 -1.70
N THR A 534 30.53 3.90 -1.44
CA THR A 534 31.95 3.94 -1.86
C THR A 534 32.13 3.80 -3.37
N TYR A 535 31.14 3.21 -4.05
CA TYR A 535 31.14 2.93 -5.48
C TYR A 535 29.95 3.55 -6.22
N ASN A 536 29.27 4.52 -5.60
CA ASN A 536 28.08 5.19 -6.12
C ASN A 536 26.94 4.21 -6.52
N TYR A 537 26.71 3.16 -5.73
CA TYR A 537 25.57 2.25 -5.84
C TYR A 537 25.46 1.39 -7.12
N THR A 538 26.48 1.38 -8.00
CA THR A 538 26.43 0.64 -9.29
C THR A 538 27.75 -0.05 -9.70
N GLY A 539 28.64 -0.31 -8.75
CA GLY A 539 30.08 -0.49 -9.04
C GLY A 539 30.81 -1.63 -8.30
N ALA A 540 30.22 -2.22 -7.27
CA ALA A 540 30.72 -3.47 -6.68
C ALA A 540 29.72 -4.61 -6.88
N ASN A 541 30.18 -5.83 -6.60
CA ASN A 541 29.33 -7.00 -6.53
C ASN A 541 28.36 -6.87 -5.34
N PRO A 542 27.02 -6.84 -5.52
CA PRO A 542 26.07 -6.82 -4.39
C PRO A 542 26.05 -8.14 -3.62
N TYR A 543 26.51 -9.24 -4.23
CA TYR A 543 26.64 -10.58 -3.65
C TYR A 543 27.86 -10.74 -2.70
N LEU A 544 28.39 -9.65 -2.11
CA LEU A 544 29.58 -9.73 -1.26
C LEU A 544 29.20 -10.09 0.19
N ASN A 545 29.51 -11.32 0.58
CA ASN A 545 29.40 -11.87 1.95
C ASN A 545 30.17 -11.13 3.07
N LEU A 546 30.73 -9.95 2.78
CA LEU A 546 31.41 -9.06 3.72
C LEU A 546 30.54 -7.85 4.11
N TYR A 547 29.44 -7.61 3.42
CA TYR A 547 28.56 -6.45 3.63
C TYR A 547 27.11 -6.89 3.44
N GLY A 548 26.15 -6.04 3.79
CA GLY A 548 24.79 -6.21 3.27
C GLY A 548 24.02 -7.46 3.72
N ASP A 549 23.08 -7.85 2.86
CA ASP A 549 22.03 -8.83 3.16
C ASP A 549 22.22 -10.23 2.54
N GLU A 550 23.43 -10.61 2.10
CA GLU A 550 23.69 -11.88 1.40
C GLU A 550 24.81 -12.79 1.99
N ILE A 551 24.69 -14.10 1.69
CA ILE A 551 25.28 -15.31 2.30
C ILE A 551 26.83 -15.37 2.23
N VAL A 552 27.62 -15.68 3.27
CA VAL A 552 27.39 -16.18 4.64
C VAL A 552 28.00 -15.23 5.68
N GLY A 553 27.34 -15.04 6.83
CA GLY A 553 28.00 -14.65 8.09
C GLY A 553 27.39 -13.48 8.84
N THR A 554 26.64 -12.62 8.16
CA THR A 554 26.03 -11.39 8.71
C THR A 554 24.50 -11.45 8.67
N SER A 555 23.89 -11.62 7.49
CA SER A 555 22.46 -11.90 7.32
C SER A 555 22.17 -12.56 5.97
N LEU A 556 20.90 -12.90 5.70
CA LEU A 556 20.43 -13.54 4.48
C LEU A 556 18.98 -13.13 4.19
N SER A 557 18.71 -12.49 3.06
CA SER A 557 17.37 -12.00 2.65
C SER A 557 16.59 -12.95 1.72
N ILE A 558 17.25 -13.69 0.83
CA ILE A 558 16.61 -14.63 -0.12
C ILE A 558 17.35 -15.98 -0.17
N LEU A 559 16.64 -17.08 0.13
CA LEU A 559 17.05 -18.45 -0.15
C LEU A 559 15.79 -19.32 -0.21
N GLY A 560 15.73 -20.30 -1.13
CA GLY A 560 14.58 -21.19 -1.28
C GLY A 560 14.92 -22.47 -2.04
N GLN A 561 14.00 -23.43 -1.97
CA GLN A 561 13.99 -24.66 -2.76
C GLN A 561 12.53 -25.01 -3.07
N ASP A 562 12.24 -25.40 -4.30
CA ASP A 562 10.88 -25.70 -4.74
C ASP A 562 10.39 -27.05 -4.23
N PHE A 563 9.13 -27.08 -3.78
CA PHE A 563 8.40 -28.28 -3.41
C PHE A 563 7.00 -28.22 -4.03
N ALA A 564 6.46 -29.37 -4.43
CA ALA A 564 5.05 -29.44 -4.81
C ALA A 564 4.18 -29.10 -3.59
N PRO A 565 3.08 -28.33 -3.75
CA PRO A 565 2.12 -28.12 -2.66
C PRO A 565 1.54 -29.46 -2.23
N ASN A 566 1.13 -29.56 -0.95
CA ASN A 566 0.58 -30.79 -0.38
C ASN A 566 -0.47 -31.42 -1.31
N MET A 567 -0.13 -32.54 -1.93
CA MET A 567 -1.13 -33.51 -2.32
C MET A 567 -1.77 -34.02 -1.02
N ASP A 568 -3.10 -34.06 -0.96
CA ASP A 568 -3.79 -34.80 0.08
C ASP A 568 -3.39 -36.28 -0.05
N PHE A 569 -2.35 -36.67 0.69
CA PHE A 569 -2.08 -38.06 1.01
C PHE A 569 -3.20 -38.55 1.91
N ASN A 570 -4.29 -38.97 1.26
CA ASN A 570 -5.21 -39.94 1.81
C ASN A 570 -4.37 -41.15 2.26
N LEU A 571 -4.00 -41.19 3.54
CA LEU A 571 -3.26 -42.28 4.18
C LEU A 571 -4.18 -43.50 4.38
N GLY A 572 -4.73 -43.96 3.26
CA GLY A 572 -5.53 -45.16 3.11
C GLY A 572 -4.65 -46.40 3.12
N HIS A 573 -4.39 -46.89 4.33
CA HIS A 573 -4.01 -48.27 4.65
C HIS A 573 -2.59 -48.79 4.35
N ARG A 574 -2.14 -49.60 5.34
CA ARG A 574 -1.09 -50.65 5.29
C ARG A 574 0.37 -50.21 5.17
N PHE A 575 0.93 -49.83 6.32
CA PHE A 575 2.17 -50.46 6.74
C PHE A 575 1.88 -51.86 7.31
N THR A 576 2.53 -52.89 6.78
CA THR A 576 2.61 -54.22 7.41
C THR A 576 4.07 -54.68 7.40
N ARG A 577 4.67 -54.63 8.60
CA ARG A 577 6.03 -55.04 8.99
C ARG A 577 7.19 -54.31 8.33
#